data_AF-A0A2G6LE25-F1
#
_entry.id   AF-A0A2G6LE25-F1
#
_cell.length_a   1.000
_cell.length_b   1.000
_cell.length_c   1.000
_cell.angle_alpha   90.00
_cell.angle_beta   90.00
_cell.angle_gamma   90.00
#
_symmetry.space_group_name_H-M   'P 1'
#
loop_
_entity.id
_entity.type
_entity.pdbx_description
1 polymer ?
#
loop_
_entity_poly.entity_id
_entity_poly.type
_entity_poly.pdbx_seq_one_letter_code
_entity_poly.pdbx_strand_id
1 'polypeptide(L)'
;MTEGTMKIICQVLLLLACCLVAVVNANDAVYFMHGNQLIPLQHNDISVRKEVLTITERNGETLPYKTALVADPLHLAQGKITSITPQQAKKRVIMIGEGEGTPYRYAYYFKATFKPGENRLRHQYRFTFGADVALQNELGYLLTPANRWANKQIDDFTLNIHLLSPKNVFIERTFFDDAKHWSSDGRLLTAPYQYYENKMMRFDSEGTTLTFKQKSFHPKGELFLAIPQPQYMDAFKPDTGLDTNPGTNSGTIYCFAGVADHFDQLLSDSDDYQNEVFNSCINATPFERKVLRNLPFAKRGYVFRDKKVQRYYQDNQPWYTPNPDYRPDMNKLTNRETKWVRHWR
;
A
#
# COMPACT_ATOMS: atom_id res chain seq x y z
N MET A 1 -2.56 41.50 41.13
CA MET A 1 -1.22 41.30 40.52
C MET A 1 -0.73 42.63 40.00
N THR A 2 0.52 42.99 40.24
CA THR A 2 1.10 44.22 39.67
C THR A 2 1.42 43.99 38.19
N GLU A 3 1.43 45.06 37.38
CA GLU A 3 1.73 44.99 35.94
C GLU A 3 3.08 44.31 35.65
N GLY A 4 4.07 44.51 36.51
CA GLY A 4 5.37 43.84 36.42
C GLY A 4 5.30 42.33 36.62
N THR A 5 4.43 41.85 37.52
CA THR A 5 4.22 40.41 37.77
C THR A 5 3.59 39.74 36.55
N MET A 6 2.67 40.42 35.88
CA MET A 6 1.99 39.90 34.69
C MET A 6 2.93 39.79 33.48
N LYS A 7 3.85 40.76 33.30
CA LYS A 7 4.86 40.71 32.22
C LYS A 7 5.83 39.53 32.39
N ILE A 8 6.27 39.27 33.61
CA ILE A 8 7.17 38.13 33.92
C ILE A 8 6.45 36.81 33.66
N ILE A 9 5.20 36.66 34.09
CA ILE A 9 4.40 35.44 33.83
C ILE A 9 4.23 35.22 32.32
N CYS A 10 3.92 36.26 31.54
CA CYS A 10 3.81 36.15 30.08
C CYS A 10 5.13 35.75 29.41
N GLN A 11 6.26 36.29 29.85
CA GLN A 11 7.58 35.92 29.31
C GLN A 11 7.96 34.46 29.63
N VAL A 12 7.65 34.00 30.85
CA VAL A 12 7.88 32.60 31.25
C VAL A 12 6.98 31.64 30.47
N LEU A 13 5.71 31.98 30.27
CA LEU A 13 4.79 31.18 29.45
C LEU A 13 5.21 31.14 27.98
N LEU A 14 5.72 32.25 27.43
CA LEU A 14 6.24 32.30 26.06
C LEU A 14 7.50 31.43 25.91
N LEU A 15 8.43 31.50 26.87
CA LEU A 15 9.61 30.64 26.90
C LEU A 15 9.24 29.15 27.03
N LEU A 16 8.27 28.81 27.89
CA LEU A 16 7.76 27.45 28.00
C LEU A 16 7.10 26.98 26.70
N ALA A 17 6.32 27.83 26.03
CA ALA A 17 5.72 27.51 24.73
C ALA A 17 6.79 27.29 23.64
N CYS A 18 7.83 28.13 23.57
CA CYS A 18 8.96 27.94 22.66
C CYS A 18 9.75 26.65 22.95
N CYS A 19 9.97 26.32 24.23
CA CYS A 19 10.60 25.07 24.63
C CYS A 19 9.73 23.85 24.30
N LEU A 20 8.40 23.95 24.39
CA LEU A 20 7.47 22.89 24.00
C LEU A 20 7.47 22.64 22.48
N VAL A 21 7.58 23.69 21.66
CA VAL A 21 7.67 23.55 20.19
C VAL A 21 8.98 22.87 19.77
N ALA A 22 10.07 23.09 20.52
CA ALA A 22 11.37 22.49 20.23
C ALA A 22 11.47 20.97 20.49
N VAL A 23 10.44 20.33 21.07
CA VAL A 23 10.43 18.88 21.37
C VAL A 23 9.41 18.12 20.50
N VAL A 24 8.69 18.79 19.59
CA VAL A 24 7.78 18.12 18.66
C VAL A 24 8.60 17.59 17.48
N ASN A 25 9.05 16.35 17.58
CA ASN A 25 9.47 15.61 16.39
C ASN A 25 8.22 15.23 15.60
N ALA A 26 8.07 15.76 14.39
CA ALA A 26 7.12 15.22 13.42
C ALA A 26 7.70 13.89 12.91
N ASN A 27 6.99 12.78 13.14
CA ASN A 27 7.36 11.49 12.60
C ASN A 27 6.61 11.27 11.28
N ASP A 28 7.32 11.43 10.16
CA ASP A 28 6.72 11.27 8.83
C ASP A 28 6.38 9.81 8.50
N ALA A 29 7.01 8.87 9.21
CA ALA A 29 6.78 7.44 9.05
C ALA A 29 6.93 6.67 10.36
N VAL A 30 6.25 5.52 10.45
CA VAL A 30 6.45 4.51 11.47
C VAL A 30 6.82 3.20 10.77
N TYR A 31 8.08 2.81 10.90
CA TYR A 31 8.60 1.56 10.36
C TYR A 31 8.60 0.46 11.43
N PHE A 32 8.09 -0.72 11.09
CA PHE A 32 8.09 -1.87 11.99
C PHE A 32 9.02 -3.00 11.50
N MET A 33 8.63 -3.73 10.45
CA MET A 33 9.38 -4.89 9.98
C MET A 33 9.01 -5.25 8.54
N HIS A 34 9.97 -5.81 7.81
CA HIS A 34 9.72 -6.51 6.54
C HIS A 34 9.84 -8.01 6.71
N GLY A 35 9.02 -8.76 5.98
CA GLY A 35 9.20 -10.19 5.85
C GLY A 35 10.39 -10.53 4.94
N ASN A 36 10.83 -11.78 4.98
CA ASN A 36 11.91 -12.24 4.13
C ASN A 36 11.82 -13.73 3.80
N GLN A 37 12.29 -14.07 2.61
CA GLN A 37 12.70 -15.42 2.25
C GLN A 37 13.85 -15.85 3.17
N LEU A 38 13.87 -17.13 3.53
CA LEU A 38 14.96 -17.75 4.29
C LEU A 38 16.30 -17.72 3.54
N ILE A 39 17.27 -17.07 4.14
CA ILE A 39 18.58 -16.89 3.52
C ILE A 39 19.50 -18.06 3.90
N PRO A 40 19.95 -18.90 2.96
CA PRO A 40 20.99 -19.86 3.27
C PRO A 40 22.30 -19.10 3.53
N LEU A 41 22.96 -19.42 4.65
CA LEU A 41 24.23 -18.79 5.05
C LEU A 41 25.46 -19.51 4.50
N GLN A 42 25.27 -20.69 3.93
CA GLN A 42 26.31 -21.54 3.35
C GLN A 42 25.85 -22.02 1.99
N HIS A 43 26.81 -22.28 1.10
CA HIS A 43 26.52 -22.97 -0.15
C HIS A 43 25.94 -24.36 0.16
N ASN A 44 24.89 -24.74 -0.57
CA ASN A 44 24.19 -25.99 -0.36
C ASN A 44 23.46 -26.42 -1.64
N ASP A 45 23.19 -27.72 -1.75
CA ASP A 45 22.47 -28.31 -2.89
C ASP A 45 20.94 -28.30 -2.71
N ILE A 46 20.42 -27.50 -1.78
CA ILE A 46 18.99 -27.42 -1.48
C ILE A 46 18.35 -26.42 -2.45
N SER A 47 17.31 -26.87 -3.13
CA SER A 47 16.51 -26.07 -4.07
C SER A 47 15.14 -25.74 -3.48
N VAL A 48 14.60 -24.58 -3.84
CA VAL A 48 13.23 -24.20 -3.47
C VAL A 48 12.28 -24.67 -4.57
N ARG A 49 11.71 -25.87 -4.38
CA ARG A 49 10.70 -26.42 -5.30
C ARG A 49 9.36 -25.70 -5.24
N LYS A 50 8.94 -25.27 -4.05
CA LYS A 50 7.64 -24.65 -3.86
C LYS A 50 7.68 -23.68 -2.70
N GLU A 51 7.12 -22.50 -2.92
CA GLU A 51 6.87 -21.53 -1.86
C GLU A 51 5.42 -21.04 -1.93
N VAL A 52 4.76 -21.05 -0.77
CA VAL A 52 3.43 -20.47 -0.59
C VAL A 52 3.56 -19.39 0.48
N LEU A 53 3.74 -18.16 0.02
CA LEU A 53 3.74 -16.97 0.87
C LEU A 53 2.29 -16.54 1.09
N THR A 54 1.88 -16.40 2.36
CA THR A 54 0.53 -15.94 2.71
C THR A 54 0.63 -14.75 3.66
N ILE A 55 0.11 -13.62 3.22
CA ILE A 55 -0.03 -12.38 3.97
C ILE A 55 -1.50 -12.27 4.37
N THR A 56 -1.77 -11.97 5.63
CA THR A 56 -3.14 -11.83 6.14
C THR A 56 -3.21 -10.58 7.00
N GLU A 57 -3.97 -9.60 6.53
CA GLU A 57 -4.37 -8.43 7.29
C GLU A 57 -5.23 -8.90 8.48
N ARG A 58 -4.97 -8.37 9.68
CA ARG A 58 -5.67 -8.71 10.92
C ARG A 58 -5.93 -7.45 11.72
N ASN A 59 -7.01 -7.45 12.50
CA ASN A 59 -7.28 -6.39 13.46
C ASN A 59 -6.15 -6.31 14.51
N GLY A 60 -5.78 -5.09 14.89
CA GLY A 60 -4.59 -4.82 15.69
C GLY A 60 -4.66 -5.39 17.10
N GLU A 61 -3.76 -6.33 17.41
CA GLU A 61 -3.36 -6.68 18.76
C GLU A 61 -1.87 -6.37 18.90
N THR A 62 -1.47 -5.69 19.97
CA THR A 62 -0.06 -5.43 20.27
C THR A 62 0.63 -6.73 20.65
N LEU A 63 1.68 -7.12 19.92
CA LEU A 63 2.43 -8.35 20.19
C LEU A 63 3.78 -8.05 20.83
N PRO A 64 4.15 -8.71 21.95
CA PRO A 64 5.50 -8.63 22.49
C PRO A 64 6.48 -9.38 21.58
N TYR A 65 7.64 -8.77 21.28
CA TYR A 65 8.68 -9.37 20.45
C TYR A 65 10.08 -9.24 21.08
N LYS A 66 10.98 -10.17 20.77
CA LYS A 66 12.41 -10.13 21.16
C LYS A 66 13.29 -10.08 19.91
N THR A 67 13.95 -8.97 19.63
CA THR A 67 14.84 -8.82 18.46
C THR A 67 16.33 -8.97 18.79
N ALA A 68 17.15 -9.34 17.81
CA ALA A 68 18.62 -9.22 17.84
C ALA A 68 19.13 -8.37 16.65
N LEU A 69 20.07 -7.45 16.91
CA LEU A 69 20.68 -6.59 15.89
C LEU A 69 21.73 -7.35 15.08
N VAL A 70 21.64 -7.32 13.75
CA VAL A 70 22.68 -7.86 12.86
C VAL A 70 23.20 -6.79 11.90
N ALA A 71 24.48 -6.86 11.57
CA ALA A 71 25.02 -6.09 10.44
C ALA A 71 24.36 -6.57 9.13
N ASP A 72 24.15 -5.64 8.19
CA ASP A 72 23.43 -5.84 6.92
C ASP A 72 23.48 -7.28 6.35
N PRO A 73 22.36 -8.03 6.37
CA PRO A 73 22.28 -9.41 5.89
C PRO A 73 22.60 -9.58 4.40
N LEU A 74 22.41 -8.53 3.59
CA LEU A 74 22.66 -8.60 2.14
C LEU A 74 24.16 -8.80 1.84
N HIS A 75 25.03 -8.35 2.76
CA HIS A 75 26.49 -8.45 2.70
C HIS A 75 27.08 -9.56 3.58
N LEU A 76 26.28 -10.54 4.02
CA LEU A 76 26.77 -11.78 4.65
C LEU A 76 27.46 -12.68 3.61
N ALA A 77 28.51 -12.17 2.97
CA ALA A 77 29.48 -12.99 2.28
C ALA A 77 30.25 -13.79 3.36
N GLN A 78 30.39 -15.11 3.15
CA GLN A 78 31.25 -16.02 3.94
C GLN A 78 30.68 -16.58 5.25
N GLY A 79 29.34 -16.58 5.45
CA GLY A 79 28.70 -17.45 6.44
C GLY A 79 29.00 -17.15 7.93
N LYS A 80 29.63 -16.01 8.23
CA LYS A 80 29.89 -15.56 9.61
C LYS A 80 28.93 -14.45 9.99
N ILE A 81 27.99 -14.75 10.89
CA ILE A 81 27.14 -13.73 11.51
C ILE A 81 27.95 -13.02 12.60
N THR A 82 28.28 -11.75 12.39
CA THR A 82 28.79 -10.88 13.46
C THR A 82 27.65 -9.99 13.96
N SER A 83 27.12 -10.29 15.15
CA SER A 83 26.20 -9.39 15.85
C SER A 83 26.89 -8.07 16.15
N ILE A 84 26.19 -6.95 15.95
CA ILE A 84 26.68 -5.63 16.35
C ILE A 84 25.89 -5.11 17.55
N THR A 85 26.53 -4.35 18.43
CA THR A 85 25.87 -3.70 19.56
C THR A 85 25.04 -2.49 19.10
N PRO A 86 24.04 -2.05 19.87
CA PRO A 86 23.32 -0.80 19.59
C PRO A 86 24.24 0.42 19.42
N GLN A 87 25.36 0.48 20.14
CA GLN A 87 26.36 1.54 20.00
C GLN A 87 27.13 1.46 18.67
N GLN A 88 27.46 0.24 18.21
CA GLN A 88 28.08 0.04 16.89
C GLN A 88 27.11 0.37 15.75
N ALA A 89 25.82 0.04 15.92
CA ALA A 89 24.76 0.42 15.00
C ALA A 89 24.62 1.96 14.90
N LYS A 90 24.54 2.66 16.04
CA LYS A 90 24.48 4.14 16.08
C LYS A 90 25.70 4.81 15.43
N LYS A 91 26.93 4.32 15.69
CA LYS A 91 28.15 4.85 15.05
C LYS A 91 28.13 4.72 13.53
N ARG A 92 27.52 3.65 12.99
CA ARG A 92 27.39 3.46 11.55
C ARG A 92 26.38 4.43 10.93
N VAL A 93 25.27 4.74 11.61
CA VAL A 93 24.27 5.73 11.12
C VAL A 93 24.91 7.11 10.96
N ILE A 94 25.78 7.51 11.90
CA ILE A 94 26.49 8.80 11.86
C ILE A 94 27.42 8.91 10.64
N MET A 95 27.92 7.80 10.08
CA MET A 95 28.87 7.82 8.96
C MET A 95 28.21 7.91 7.57
N ILE A 96 26.93 7.58 7.42
CA ILE A 96 26.22 7.55 6.11
C ILE A 96 25.37 8.82 5.86
N GLY A 97 25.23 9.71 6.85
CA GLY A 97 24.36 10.87 6.76
C GLY A 97 22.87 10.53 6.94
N GLU A 98 22.08 11.53 7.34
CA GLU A 98 20.62 11.40 7.42
C GLU A 98 20.04 11.28 6.00
N GLY A 99 19.28 10.22 5.72
CA GLY A 99 18.60 10.00 4.43
C GLY A 99 19.01 8.75 3.64
N GLU A 100 20.15 8.12 3.94
CA GLU A 100 20.66 6.97 3.17
C GLU A 100 20.29 5.57 3.74
N GLY A 101 19.18 5.48 4.48
CA GLY A 101 18.67 4.22 5.04
C GLY A 101 19.43 3.70 6.28
N THR A 102 18.96 2.58 6.83
CA THR A 102 19.49 2.02 8.09
C THR A 102 20.67 1.06 7.84
N PRO A 103 21.85 1.25 8.48
CA PRO A 103 23.07 0.44 8.24
C PRO A 103 23.03 -0.96 8.88
N TYR A 104 21.87 -1.41 9.32
CA TYR A 104 21.67 -2.65 10.03
C TYR A 104 20.22 -3.13 9.87
N ARG A 105 20.03 -4.44 9.94
CA ARG A 105 18.70 -5.07 9.99
C ARG A 105 18.61 -5.95 11.22
N TYR A 106 17.40 -6.29 11.64
CA TYR A 106 17.18 -7.35 12.63
C TYR A 106 17.03 -8.67 11.89
N ALA A 107 17.72 -9.73 12.32
CA ALA A 107 17.58 -11.05 11.72
C ALA A 107 17.53 -12.14 12.78
N TYR A 108 16.63 -13.09 12.57
CA TYR A 108 16.60 -14.35 13.29
C TYR A 108 17.36 -15.39 12.47
N TYR A 109 18.25 -16.14 13.11
CA TYR A 109 18.94 -17.26 12.50
C TYR A 109 18.74 -18.52 13.34
N PHE A 110 18.73 -19.67 12.68
CA PHE A 110 18.55 -20.97 13.31
C PHE A 110 19.31 -22.04 12.54
N LYS A 111 19.69 -23.12 13.21
CA LYS A 111 20.23 -24.32 12.54
C LYS A 111 19.06 -25.17 12.04
N ALA A 112 19.10 -25.56 10.78
CA ALA A 112 18.13 -26.47 10.17
C ALA A 112 18.86 -27.72 9.65
N THR A 113 18.31 -28.90 9.94
CA THR A 113 18.84 -30.18 9.43
C THR A 113 17.89 -30.71 8.37
N PHE A 114 18.40 -30.97 7.16
CA PHE A 114 17.64 -31.47 6.03
C PHE A 114 17.93 -32.96 5.81
N LYS A 115 16.89 -33.74 5.51
CA LYS A 115 17.03 -35.16 5.12
C LYS A 115 17.15 -35.26 3.59
N PRO A 116 17.72 -36.34 3.05
CA PRO A 116 17.63 -36.61 1.60
C PRO A 116 16.17 -36.59 1.12
N GLY A 117 15.92 -35.94 -0.01
CA GLY A 117 14.58 -35.79 -0.59
C GLY A 117 13.86 -34.50 -0.20
N GLU A 118 12.52 -34.55 -0.24
CA GLU A 118 11.69 -33.36 0.00
C GLU A 118 11.59 -33.04 1.49
N ASN A 119 11.90 -31.79 1.84
CA ASN A 119 11.74 -31.26 3.18
C ASN A 119 10.70 -30.14 3.16
N ARG A 120 9.95 -29.98 4.26
CA ARG A 120 8.94 -28.93 4.41
C ARG A 120 9.31 -28.03 5.56
N LEU A 121 9.35 -26.73 5.30
CA LEU A 121 9.62 -25.71 6.28
C LEU A 121 8.44 -24.75 6.36
N ARG A 122 8.03 -24.40 7.57
CA ARG A 122 6.98 -23.41 7.84
C ARG A 122 7.53 -22.38 8.81
N HIS A 123 7.62 -21.15 8.35
CA HIS A 123 7.82 -19.99 9.21
C HIS A 123 6.53 -19.17 9.28
N GLN A 124 6.22 -18.65 10.46
CA GLN A 124 5.03 -17.84 10.68
C GLN A 124 5.38 -16.78 11.72
N TYR A 125 5.04 -15.54 11.40
CA TYR A 125 5.23 -14.40 12.29
C TYR A 125 4.09 -13.40 12.06
N ARG A 126 3.95 -12.47 13.01
CA ARG A 126 2.97 -11.38 12.97
C ARG A 126 3.71 -10.11 13.35
N PHE A 127 3.40 -9.03 12.66
CA PHE A 127 3.96 -7.71 12.90
C PHE A 127 2.97 -6.66 12.44
N THR A 128 3.12 -5.45 12.96
CA THR A 128 2.34 -4.28 12.54
C THR A 128 2.84 -3.81 11.18
N PHE A 129 1.93 -3.43 10.28
CA PHE A 129 2.28 -2.80 9.01
C PHE A 129 3.04 -1.50 9.25
N GLY A 130 3.99 -1.16 8.38
CA GLY A 130 4.53 0.19 8.33
C GLY A 130 3.44 1.18 7.91
N ALA A 131 3.64 2.45 8.20
CA ALA A 131 2.76 3.51 7.75
C ALA A 131 3.57 4.80 7.61
N ASP A 132 3.13 5.70 6.75
CA ASP A 132 3.68 7.04 6.61
C ASP A 132 2.55 8.06 6.43
N VAL A 133 2.92 9.33 6.20
CA VAL A 133 1.94 10.39 5.95
C VAL A 133 1.01 10.08 4.78
N ALA A 134 1.50 9.43 3.72
CA ALA A 134 0.77 9.10 2.50
C ALA A 134 0.21 7.66 2.49
N LEU A 135 0.73 6.74 3.31
CA LEU A 135 0.43 5.32 3.32
C LEU A 135 -0.23 4.92 4.64
N GLN A 136 -1.47 4.42 4.56
CA GLN A 136 -2.17 3.86 5.69
C GLN A 136 -1.47 2.58 6.18
N ASN A 137 -1.07 1.73 5.22
CA ASN A 137 -0.30 0.53 5.49
C ASN A 137 0.72 0.29 4.38
N GLU A 138 1.92 -0.11 4.76
CA GLU A 138 2.93 -0.64 3.84
C GLU A 138 3.52 -1.95 4.36
N LEU A 139 3.90 -2.82 3.42
CA LEU A 139 4.58 -4.07 3.68
C LEU A 139 5.65 -4.32 2.62
N GLY A 140 6.89 -4.47 3.09
CA GLY A 140 7.97 -5.07 2.32
C GLY A 140 8.14 -6.55 2.62
N TYR A 141 8.47 -7.34 1.60
CA TYR A 141 8.95 -8.71 1.74
C TYR A 141 10.09 -9.00 0.77
N LEU A 142 11.23 -9.46 1.30
CA LEU A 142 12.40 -9.81 0.49
C LEU A 142 12.21 -11.18 -0.18
N LEU A 143 12.18 -11.22 -1.52
CA LEU A 143 12.07 -12.41 -2.36
C LEU A 143 13.37 -12.73 -3.09
N THR A 144 14.21 -11.74 -3.43
CA THR A 144 15.49 -11.98 -4.12
C THR A 144 16.45 -12.93 -3.39
N PRO A 145 16.41 -13.11 -2.05
CA PRO A 145 17.22 -14.14 -1.40
C PRO A 145 16.92 -15.57 -1.86
N ALA A 146 15.75 -15.82 -2.48
CA ALA A 146 15.44 -17.09 -3.14
C ALA A 146 16.51 -17.50 -4.18
N ASN A 147 17.16 -16.52 -4.82
CA ASN A 147 18.19 -16.76 -5.83
C ASN A 147 19.50 -17.32 -5.25
N ARG A 148 19.64 -17.40 -3.92
CA ARG A 148 20.81 -17.97 -3.23
C ARG A 148 20.69 -19.49 -3.02
N TRP A 149 19.51 -20.07 -3.20
CA TRP A 149 19.31 -21.52 -3.19
C TRP A 149 19.83 -22.16 -4.48
N ALA A 150 20.03 -23.49 -4.48
CA ALA A 150 20.73 -24.20 -5.54
C ALA A 150 20.11 -24.01 -6.94
N ASN A 151 18.79 -23.94 -7.03
CA ASN A 151 18.07 -23.73 -8.30
C ASN A 151 18.02 -22.26 -8.73
N LYS A 152 18.49 -21.31 -7.90
CA LYS A 152 18.50 -19.86 -8.17
C LYS A 152 17.13 -19.29 -8.56
N GLN A 153 16.05 -19.94 -8.13
CA GLN A 153 14.67 -19.58 -8.43
C GLN A 153 13.74 -20.29 -7.44
N ILE A 154 12.43 -20.04 -7.56
CA ILE A 154 11.37 -20.83 -6.93
C ILE A 154 10.61 -21.57 -8.03
N ASP A 155 10.60 -22.90 -8.03
CA ASP A 155 10.01 -23.64 -9.17
C ASP A 155 8.48 -23.47 -9.23
N ASP A 156 7.81 -23.31 -8.09
CA ASP A 156 6.36 -23.09 -7.96
C ASP A 156 6.07 -22.04 -6.87
N PHE A 157 5.87 -20.78 -7.27
CA PHE A 157 5.59 -19.69 -6.35
C PHE A 157 4.10 -19.36 -6.30
N THR A 158 3.58 -19.21 -5.09
CA THR A 158 2.25 -18.66 -4.83
C THR A 158 2.33 -17.59 -3.76
N LEU A 159 1.82 -16.39 -4.06
CA LEU A 159 1.58 -15.33 -3.08
C LEU A 159 0.06 -15.20 -2.89
N ASN A 160 -0.39 -15.31 -1.64
CA ASN A 160 -1.77 -15.01 -1.25
C ASN A 160 -1.77 -13.79 -0.33
N ILE A 161 -2.62 -12.83 -0.63
CA ILE A 161 -2.88 -11.66 0.21
C ILE A 161 -4.35 -11.71 0.61
N HIS A 162 -4.61 -11.82 1.91
CA HIS A 162 -5.94 -11.78 2.49
C HIS A 162 -6.15 -10.46 3.21
N LEU A 163 -7.12 -9.67 2.76
CA LEU A 163 -7.50 -8.37 3.26
C LEU A 163 -8.71 -8.50 4.19
N LEU A 164 -8.87 -7.57 5.13
CA LEU A 164 -10.04 -7.52 6.01
C LEU A 164 -11.32 -7.08 5.28
N SER A 165 -11.16 -6.28 4.23
CA SER A 165 -12.25 -5.77 3.40
C SER A 165 -11.75 -5.51 1.98
N PRO A 166 -12.65 -5.50 0.98
CA PRO A 166 -12.34 -4.99 -0.36
C PRO A 166 -11.75 -3.58 -0.27
N LYS A 167 -10.61 -3.35 -0.92
CA LYS A 167 -9.91 -2.05 -0.95
C LYS A 167 -8.89 -2.00 -2.09
N ASN A 168 -8.46 -0.79 -2.44
CA ASN A 168 -7.38 -0.59 -3.38
C ASN A 168 -6.04 -1.00 -2.75
N VAL A 169 -5.30 -1.87 -3.43
CA VAL A 169 -3.95 -2.27 -3.04
C VAL A 169 -3.01 -1.91 -4.18
N PHE A 170 -1.88 -1.30 -3.85
CA PHE A 170 -0.83 -0.96 -4.80
C PHE A 170 0.35 -1.89 -4.56
N ILE A 171 0.84 -2.51 -5.62
CA ILE A 171 2.01 -3.38 -5.54
C ILE A 171 3.04 -2.88 -6.54
N GLU A 172 4.30 -2.74 -6.13
CA GLU A 172 5.38 -2.19 -6.97
C GLU A 172 5.85 -3.15 -8.07
N ARG A 173 5.81 -2.76 -9.34
CA ARG A 173 6.08 -3.59 -10.52
C ARG A 173 7.56 -4.02 -10.63
N THR A 174 7.98 -4.95 -9.77
CA THR A 174 9.32 -5.53 -9.73
C THR A 174 9.38 -6.86 -10.48
N PHE A 175 8.37 -7.72 -10.30
CA PHE A 175 8.22 -9.01 -10.98
C PHE A 175 6.76 -9.37 -11.32
N PHE A 176 5.83 -8.43 -11.20
CA PHE A 176 4.42 -8.54 -11.59
C PHE A 176 4.03 -7.38 -12.49
N ASP A 177 4.49 -7.44 -13.74
CA ASP A 177 4.35 -6.33 -14.69
C ASP A 177 2.95 -6.19 -15.28
N ASP A 178 2.11 -7.22 -15.15
CA ASP A 178 0.74 -7.30 -15.63
C ASP A 178 -0.16 -8.14 -14.70
N ALA A 179 -1.46 -8.20 -15.03
CA ALA A 179 -2.45 -8.95 -14.28
C ALA A 179 -2.52 -10.45 -14.65
N LYS A 180 -1.72 -10.94 -15.60
CA LYS A 180 -1.86 -12.29 -16.20
C LYS A 180 -1.74 -13.42 -15.18
N HIS A 181 -0.90 -13.21 -14.18
CA HIS A 181 -0.60 -14.18 -13.13
C HIS A 181 -1.41 -13.95 -11.85
N TRP A 182 -2.28 -12.93 -11.84
CA TRP A 182 -3.10 -12.55 -10.70
C TRP A 182 -4.52 -13.07 -10.84
N SER A 183 -5.13 -13.32 -9.69
CA SER A 183 -6.52 -13.71 -9.55
C SER A 183 -7.08 -13.16 -8.24
N SER A 184 -8.39 -13.01 -8.16
CA SER A 184 -9.09 -12.60 -6.96
C SER A 184 -10.33 -13.48 -6.74
N ASP A 185 -10.80 -13.52 -5.49
CA ASP A 185 -12.11 -14.08 -5.13
C ASP A 185 -13.29 -13.14 -5.47
N GLY A 186 -12.98 -11.93 -5.96
CA GLY A 186 -13.94 -11.04 -6.60
C GLY A 186 -13.44 -10.59 -7.97
N ARG A 187 -14.10 -9.56 -8.50
CA ARG A 187 -13.61 -8.89 -9.69
C ARG A 187 -12.27 -8.22 -9.40
N LEU A 188 -11.32 -8.40 -10.31
CA LEU A 188 -10.02 -7.75 -10.27
C LEU A 188 -9.90 -6.75 -11.41
N LEU A 189 -9.71 -5.47 -11.08
CA LEU A 189 -9.31 -4.44 -12.03
C LEU A 189 -7.88 -4.02 -11.74
N THR A 190 -7.09 -3.84 -12.79
CA THR A 190 -5.70 -3.42 -12.65
C THR A 190 -5.39 -2.20 -13.51
N ALA A 191 -4.62 -1.27 -12.97
CA ALA A 191 -4.14 -0.10 -13.70
C ALA A 191 -2.70 0.24 -13.29
N PRO A 192 -1.84 0.67 -14.22
CA PRO A 192 -0.49 1.12 -13.89
C PRO A 192 -0.54 2.51 -13.26
N TYR A 193 0.27 2.69 -12.22
CA TYR A 193 0.39 3.92 -11.44
C TYR A 193 1.85 4.25 -11.19
N GLN A 194 2.13 5.47 -10.77
CA GLN A 194 3.41 5.93 -10.28
C GLN A 194 3.25 6.44 -8.84
N TYR A 195 4.16 6.05 -7.96
CA TYR A 195 4.31 6.59 -6.62
C TYR A 195 5.76 7.06 -6.46
N TYR A 196 5.97 8.38 -6.49
CA TYR A 196 7.29 8.97 -6.72
C TYR A 196 7.96 8.36 -7.98
N GLU A 197 9.12 7.74 -7.84
CA GLU A 197 9.84 7.08 -8.95
C GLU A 197 9.39 5.63 -9.17
N ASN A 198 8.57 5.08 -8.26
CA ASN A 198 8.20 3.66 -8.28
C ASN A 198 7.01 3.42 -9.21
N LYS A 199 7.15 2.44 -10.09
CA LYS A 199 6.05 1.96 -10.93
C LYS A 199 5.18 1.01 -10.11
N MET A 200 3.92 1.33 -9.96
CA MET A 200 2.96 0.57 -9.16
C MET A 200 1.90 -0.06 -10.07
N MET A 201 1.32 -1.16 -9.61
CA MET A 201 0.09 -1.73 -10.13
C MET A 201 -0.99 -1.59 -9.06
N ARG A 202 -2.03 -0.82 -9.37
CA ARG A 202 -3.23 -0.78 -8.55
C ARG A 202 -4.04 -2.04 -8.81
N PHE A 203 -4.53 -2.65 -7.75
CA PHE A 203 -5.53 -3.71 -7.74
C PHE A 203 -6.79 -3.18 -7.06
N ASP A 204 -7.86 -2.99 -7.82
CA ASP A 204 -9.20 -2.77 -7.26
C ASP A 204 -9.89 -4.14 -7.23
N SER A 205 -9.97 -4.69 -6.03
CA SER A 205 -10.53 -6.01 -5.76
C SER A 205 -11.88 -5.83 -5.11
N GLU A 206 -12.94 -6.30 -5.77
CA GLU A 206 -14.26 -6.45 -5.13
C GLU A 206 -14.26 -7.58 -4.08
N GLY A 207 -13.25 -8.44 -4.12
CA GLY A 207 -13.00 -9.52 -3.15
C GLY A 207 -11.96 -9.17 -2.10
N THR A 208 -11.75 -10.06 -1.14
CA THR A 208 -10.77 -9.89 -0.05
C THR A 208 -9.49 -10.68 -0.26
N THR A 209 -9.39 -11.47 -1.33
CA THR A 209 -8.22 -12.29 -1.64
C THR A 209 -7.61 -11.86 -2.96
N LEU A 210 -6.29 -11.66 -2.95
CA LEU A 210 -5.45 -11.57 -4.15
C LEU A 210 -4.48 -12.74 -4.17
N THR A 211 -4.39 -13.43 -5.31
CA THR A 211 -3.49 -14.57 -5.49
C THR A 211 -2.66 -14.40 -6.75
N PHE A 212 -1.34 -14.43 -6.59
CA PHE A 212 -0.38 -14.50 -7.68
C PHE A 212 0.22 -15.91 -7.77
N LYS A 213 0.33 -16.45 -8.99
CA LYS A 213 0.95 -17.75 -9.24
C LYS A 213 1.89 -17.71 -10.43
N GLN A 214 3.10 -18.20 -10.23
CA GLN A 214 4.10 -18.31 -11.29
C GLN A 214 4.97 -19.55 -11.11
N LYS A 215 5.17 -20.29 -12.20
CA LYS A 215 6.17 -21.37 -12.30
C LYS A 215 7.52 -20.79 -12.69
N SER A 216 8.60 -21.44 -12.26
CA SER A 216 9.98 -21.00 -12.55
C SER A 216 10.16 -19.52 -12.20
N PHE A 217 9.67 -19.15 -11.01
CA PHE A 217 9.63 -17.78 -10.54
C PHE A 217 11.04 -17.32 -10.15
N HIS A 218 11.52 -16.29 -10.85
CA HIS A 218 12.85 -15.73 -10.66
C HIS A 218 12.72 -14.28 -10.18
N PRO A 219 12.68 -14.03 -8.86
CA PRO A 219 12.48 -12.69 -8.33
C PRO A 219 13.66 -11.79 -8.70
N LYS A 220 13.37 -10.69 -9.39
CA LYS A 220 14.33 -9.64 -9.79
C LYS A 220 14.28 -8.41 -8.89
N GLY A 221 13.33 -8.38 -7.96
CA GLY A 221 13.15 -7.34 -6.96
C GLY A 221 12.31 -7.88 -5.81
N GLU A 222 11.89 -6.98 -4.93
CA GLU A 222 11.18 -7.32 -3.70
C GLU A 222 9.67 -7.08 -3.84
N LEU A 223 8.90 -7.65 -2.92
CA LEU A 223 7.49 -7.33 -2.81
C LEU A 223 7.36 -6.06 -1.97
N PHE A 224 6.80 -5.01 -2.56
CA PHE A 224 6.31 -3.85 -1.82
C PHE A 224 4.81 -3.70 -2.06
N LEU A 225 4.05 -3.75 -0.98
CA LEU A 225 2.60 -3.57 -0.96
C LEU A 225 2.28 -2.30 -0.20
N ALA A 226 1.47 -1.43 -0.80
CA ALA A 226 1.04 -0.17 -0.22
C ALA A 226 -0.50 -0.05 -0.25
N ILE A 227 -1.05 0.48 0.83
CA ILE A 227 -2.43 0.92 0.93
C ILE A 227 -2.37 2.41 1.24
N PRO A 228 -2.71 3.29 0.28
CA PRO A 228 -2.63 4.72 0.49
C PRO A 228 -3.62 5.20 1.55
N GLN A 229 -3.22 6.25 2.26
CA GLN A 229 -4.16 7.11 2.96
C GLN A 229 -5.08 7.74 1.92
N PRO A 230 -6.40 7.72 2.13
CA PRO A 230 -7.30 8.18 1.08
C PRO A 230 -7.12 9.66 0.69
N GLN A 231 -6.80 10.52 1.65
CA GLN A 231 -6.50 11.94 1.43
C GLN A 231 -5.18 12.20 0.69
N TYR A 232 -4.35 11.17 0.48
CA TYR A 232 -3.07 11.24 -0.25
C TYR A 232 -3.08 10.37 -1.52
N MET A 233 -4.26 10.00 -2.01
CA MET A 233 -4.40 9.32 -3.30
C MET A 233 -3.76 10.08 -4.47
N ASP A 234 -3.65 11.42 -4.39
CA ASP A 234 -2.98 12.24 -5.40
C ASP A 234 -1.46 11.99 -5.52
N ALA A 235 -0.84 11.43 -4.48
CA ALA A 235 0.54 10.97 -4.55
C ALA A 235 0.71 9.75 -5.47
N PHE A 236 -0.38 9.02 -5.73
CA PHE A 236 -0.45 7.91 -6.66
C PHE A 236 -1.07 8.36 -7.98
N LYS A 237 -0.23 8.60 -8.97
CA LYS A 237 -0.67 9.12 -10.27
C LYS A 237 -0.86 7.99 -11.27
N PRO A 238 -1.94 7.96 -12.07
CA PRO A 238 -2.05 7.04 -13.19
C PRO A 238 -0.82 7.17 -14.11
N ASP A 239 -0.18 6.05 -14.44
CA ASP A 239 0.97 6.03 -15.36
C ASP A 239 0.46 6.15 -16.79
N THR A 240 0.10 7.37 -17.19
CA THR A 240 -0.48 7.68 -18.51
C THR A 240 0.58 7.82 -19.60
N GLY A 241 1.88 7.75 -19.26
CA GLY A 241 2.99 8.08 -20.16
C GLY A 241 3.02 9.56 -20.58
N LEU A 242 2.17 10.40 -19.98
CA LEU A 242 2.11 11.83 -20.22
C LEU A 242 2.68 12.54 -18.99
N ASP A 243 3.65 13.43 -19.20
CA ASP A 243 4.20 14.32 -18.18
C ASP A 243 3.12 15.31 -17.76
N THR A 244 2.27 14.90 -16.81
CA THR A 244 1.40 15.82 -16.10
C THR A 244 2.04 16.10 -14.75
N ASN A 245 3.08 16.93 -14.77
CA ASN A 245 3.45 17.74 -13.62
C ASN A 245 2.18 18.48 -13.15
N PRO A 246 1.56 18.15 -11.99
CA PRO A 246 0.42 18.90 -11.51
C PRO A 246 0.97 20.14 -10.80
N GLY A 247 1.68 20.98 -11.56
CA GLY A 247 1.94 22.35 -11.21
C GLY A 247 0.67 23.18 -11.41
N THR A 248 -0.45 22.73 -10.88
CA THR A 248 -1.65 23.54 -10.74
C THR A 248 -2.34 23.11 -9.46
N ASN A 249 -2.25 23.97 -8.45
CA ASN A 249 -3.26 24.08 -7.41
C ASN A 249 -4.65 23.85 -8.01
N SER A 250 -5.41 22.91 -7.45
CA SER A 250 -6.86 23.07 -7.43
C SER A 250 -7.43 22.32 -6.25
N GLY A 251 -7.47 22.99 -5.09
CA GLY A 251 -8.52 22.77 -4.09
C GLY A 251 -9.90 23.15 -4.66
N THR A 252 -10.21 22.68 -5.86
CA THR A 252 -11.43 22.97 -6.59
C THR A 252 -11.75 21.71 -7.38
N ILE A 253 -12.50 20.81 -6.74
CA ILE A 253 -13.21 19.75 -7.46
C ILE A 253 -14.17 20.47 -8.42
N TYR A 254 -13.81 20.53 -9.69
CA TYR A 254 -14.77 20.91 -10.73
C TYR A 254 -15.82 19.81 -10.79
N CYS A 255 -17.08 20.20 -10.60
CA CYS A 255 -18.19 19.26 -10.71
C CYS A 255 -18.07 18.46 -12.02
N PHE A 256 -18.42 17.17 -11.95
CA PHE A 256 -18.48 16.22 -13.08
C PHE A 256 -17.14 15.70 -13.64
N ALA A 257 -16.10 16.53 -13.79
CA ALA A 257 -14.80 16.06 -14.29
C ALA A 257 -13.96 15.38 -13.20
N GLY A 258 -13.79 16.02 -12.04
CA GLY A 258 -12.95 15.46 -10.96
C GLY A 258 -13.64 14.38 -10.13
N VAL A 259 -14.97 14.43 -10.00
CA VAL A 259 -15.69 13.55 -9.06
C VAL A 259 -15.57 12.07 -9.41
N ALA A 260 -15.52 11.74 -10.70
CA ALA A 260 -15.42 10.35 -11.14
C ALA A 260 -14.02 9.76 -10.88
N ASP A 261 -12.97 10.58 -11.07
CA ASP A 261 -11.58 10.19 -10.86
C ASP A 261 -11.21 10.11 -9.37
N HIS A 262 -11.82 10.96 -8.53
CA HIS A 262 -11.59 11.01 -7.08
C HIS A 262 -12.68 10.29 -6.26
N PHE A 263 -13.52 9.45 -6.90
CA PHE A 263 -14.70 8.89 -6.23
C PHE A 263 -14.37 8.06 -4.98
N ASP A 264 -13.26 7.32 -5.01
CA ASP A 264 -12.82 6.52 -3.85
C ASP A 264 -12.40 7.39 -2.66
N GLN A 265 -11.72 8.52 -2.92
CA GLN A 265 -11.34 9.51 -1.91
C GLN A 265 -12.57 10.20 -1.30
N LEU A 266 -13.55 10.52 -2.15
CA LEU A 266 -14.82 11.09 -1.69
C LEU A 266 -15.61 10.14 -0.79
N LEU A 267 -15.46 8.84 -0.99
CA LEU A 267 -16.10 7.82 -0.16
C LEU A 267 -15.28 7.46 1.08
N SER A 268 -14.05 7.92 1.22
CA SER A 268 -13.18 7.60 2.35
C SER A 268 -13.04 8.74 3.37
N ASP A 269 -13.17 9.99 2.93
CA ASP A 269 -13.06 11.17 3.78
C ASP A 269 -14.25 11.33 4.75
N SER A 270 -14.17 12.34 5.63
CA SER A 270 -15.27 12.68 6.55
C SER A 270 -16.54 13.05 5.79
N ASP A 271 -17.70 12.99 6.45
CA ASP A 271 -18.97 13.39 5.87
C ASP A 271 -18.94 14.83 5.30
N ASP A 272 -18.03 15.68 5.78
CA ASP A 272 -17.86 17.08 5.34
C ASP A 272 -17.44 17.18 3.87
N TYR A 273 -16.49 16.36 3.41
CA TYR A 273 -15.98 16.45 2.04
C TYR A 273 -17.01 15.94 1.02
N GLN A 274 -17.77 14.90 1.39
CA GLN A 274 -18.91 14.44 0.59
C GLN A 274 -19.97 15.55 0.44
N ASN A 275 -20.24 16.31 1.51
CA ASN A 275 -21.18 17.43 1.49
C ASN A 275 -20.66 18.60 0.65
N GLU A 276 -19.35 18.86 0.67
CA GLU A 276 -18.72 19.88 -0.19
C GLU A 276 -18.95 19.57 -1.67
N VAL A 277 -18.77 18.31 -2.09
CA VAL A 277 -19.06 17.89 -3.47
C VAL A 277 -20.54 17.97 -3.81
N PHE A 278 -21.43 17.60 -2.88
CA PHE A 278 -22.86 17.78 -3.09
C PHE A 278 -23.22 19.25 -3.34
N ASN A 279 -22.59 20.17 -2.60
CA ASN A 279 -22.78 21.61 -2.76
C ASN A 279 -22.13 22.13 -4.06
N SER A 280 -20.92 21.69 -4.41
CA SER A 280 -20.24 22.13 -5.63
C SER A 280 -20.94 21.65 -6.90
N CYS A 281 -21.64 20.52 -6.82
CA CYS A 281 -22.44 19.95 -7.90
C CYS A 281 -23.94 20.31 -7.84
N ILE A 282 -24.33 21.34 -7.10
CA ILE A 282 -25.75 21.75 -6.99
C ILE A 282 -26.39 22.08 -8.34
N ASN A 283 -25.61 22.59 -9.29
CA ASN A 283 -26.05 22.94 -10.64
C ASN A 283 -25.80 21.83 -11.68
N ALA A 284 -25.46 20.61 -11.24
CA ALA A 284 -25.23 19.50 -12.14
C ALA A 284 -26.44 19.25 -13.05
N THR A 285 -26.19 19.15 -14.35
CA THR A 285 -27.21 18.90 -15.37
C THR A 285 -27.86 17.52 -15.16
N PRO A 286 -29.04 17.26 -15.75
CA PRO A 286 -29.68 15.95 -15.64
C PRO A 286 -28.80 14.78 -16.11
N PHE A 287 -27.93 15.02 -17.10
CA PHE A 287 -26.97 14.03 -17.56
C PHE A 287 -25.86 13.79 -16.53
N GLU A 288 -25.30 14.85 -15.97
CA GLU A 288 -24.23 14.76 -14.98
C GLU A 288 -24.72 14.08 -13.71
N ARG A 289 -25.93 14.40 -13.23
CA ARG A 289 -26.55 13.69 -12.09
C ARG A 289 -26.72 12.21 -12.36
N LYS A 290 -27.10 11.81 -13.58
CA LYS A 290 -27.17 10.39 -13.95
C LYS A 290 -25.81 9.73 -13.87
N VAL A 291 -24.74 10.36 -14.34
CA VAL A 291 -23.38 9.83 -14.22
C VAL A 291 -23.00 9.74 -12.74
N LEU A 292 -23.10 10.83 -11.98
CA LEU A 292 -22.75 10.85 -10.56
C LEU A 292 -23.47 9.74 -9.78
N ARG A 293 -24.80 9.63 -9.93
CA ARG A 293 -25.61 8.57 -9.30
C ARG A 293 -25.10 7.16 -9.62
N ASN A 294 -24.57 6.97 -10.82
CA ASN A 294 -24.19 5.66 -11.33
C ASN A 294 -22.75 5.23 -11.04
N LEU A 295 -21.93 6.10 -10.44
CA LEU A 295 -20.52 5.83 -10.16
C LEU A 295 -20.26 4.51 -9.41
N PRO A 296 -20.96 4.18 -8.30
CA PRO A 296 -20.77 2.89 -7.62
C PRO A 296 -21.01 1.68 -8.54
N PHE A 297 -21.98 1.78 -9.46
CA PHE A 297 -22.29 0.70 -10.40
C PHE A 297 -21.30 0.66 -11.56
N ALA A 298 -20.82 1.82 -12.03
CA ALA A 298 -19.78 1.92 -13.05
C ALA A 298 -18.48 1.26 -12.59
N LYS A 299 -18.06 1.51 -11.33
CA LYS A 299 -16.90 0.85 -10.71
C LYS A 299 -17.00 -0.68 -10.77
N ARG A 300 -18.21 -1.20 -10.60
CA ARG A 300 -18.52 -2.64 -10.68
C ARG A 300 -18.80 -3.14 -12.11
N GLY A 301 -18.61 -2.29 -13.11
CA GLY A 301 -18.72 -2.58 -14.55
C GLY A 301 -20.14 -2.68 -15.07
N TYR A 302 -21.09 -2.00 -14.44
CA TYR A 302 -22.45 -1.97 -14.96
C TYR A 302 -22.49 -1.49 -16.41
N VAL A 303 -23.16 -2.28 -17.26
CA VAL A 303 -23.40 -1.95 -18.66
C VAL A 303 -24.67 -1.09 -18.72
N PHE A 304 -24.49 0.18 -19.03
CA PHE A 304 -25.55 1.17 -19.04
C PHE A 304 -26.42 1.02 -20.29
N ARG A 305 -27.74 0.97 -20.07
CA ARG A 305 -28.72 1.04 -21.17
C ARG A 305 -28.71 2.40 -21.85
N ASP A 306 -28.51 3.47 -21.07
CA ASP A 306 -28.35 4.83 -21.58
C ASP A 306 -27.00 4.95 -22.27
N LYS A 307 -27.01 5.04 -23.61
CA LYS A 307 -25.79 5.06 -24.44
C LYS A 307 -24.90 6.27 -24.17
N LYS A 308 -25.47 7.40 -23.74
CA LYS A 308 -24.67 8.59 -23.39
C LYS A 308 -23.87 8.34 -22.11
N VAL A 309 -24.49 7.72 -21.11
CA VAL A 309 -23.81 7.35 -19.86
C VAL A 309 -22.77 6.25 -20.09
N GLN A 310 -23.11 5.23 -20.88
CA GLN A 310 -22.16 4.17 -21.27
C GLN A 310 -20.90 4.77 -21.89
N ARG A 311 -21.10 5.64 -22.89
CA ARG A 311 -20.01 6.27 -23.63
C ARG A 311 -19.18 7.19 -22.76
N TYR A 312 -19.78 7.93 -21.83
CA TYR A 312 -19.03 8.75 -20.89
C TYR A 312 -17.99 7.91 -20.12
N TYR A 313 -18.40 6.78 -19.53
CA TYR A 313 -17.47 5.95 -18.77
C TYR A 313 -16.42 5.28 -19.67
N GLN A 314 -16.81 4.81 -20.86
CA GLN A 314 -15.86 4.20 -21.79
C GLN A 314 -14.80 5.17 -22.30
N ASP A 315 -15.22 6.39 -22.64
CA ASP A 315 -14.35 7.35 -23.32
C ASP A 315 -13.54 8.19 -22.32
N ASN A 316 -14.03 8.40 -21.09
CA ASN A 316 -13.45 9.35 -20.14
C ASN A 316 -12.90 8.72 -18.86
N GLN A 317 -13.14 7.43 -18.59
CA GLN A 317 -12.75 6.81 -17.31
C GLN A 317 -11.84 5.60 -17.57
N PRO A 318 -10.51 5.75 -17.48
CA PRO A 318 -9.55 4.68 -17.80
C PRO A 318 -9.72 3.40 -16.97
N TRP A 319 -10.31 3.52 -15.78
CA TRP A 319 -10.60 2.41 -14.88
C TRP A 319 -11.91 1.67 -15.23
N TYR A 320 -12.79 2.24 -16.06
CA TYR A 320 -14.08 1.62 -16.36
C TYR A 320 -13.92 0.45 -17.31
N THR A 321 -14.28 -0.74 -16.83
CA THR A 321 -14.34 -1.94 -17.66
C THR A 321 -15.76 -2.50 -17.62
N PRO A 322 -16.45 -2.68 -18.77
CA PRO A 322 -17.78 -3.30 -18.81
C PRO A 322 -17.74 -4.75 -18.30
N ASN A 323 -18.72 -5.12 -17.47
CA ASN A 323 -18.96 -6.48 -17.02
C ASN A 323 -20.39 -6.90 -17.40
N PRO A 324 -20.59 -7.65 -18.50
CA PRO A 324 -21.91 -8.09 -18.96
C PRO A 324 -22.67 -8.94 -17.93
N ASP A 325 -21.99 -9.57 -16.98
CA ASP A 325 -22.58 -10.44 -15.96
C ASP A 325 -22.98 -9.68 -14.70
N TYR A 326 -22.48 -8.45 -14.51
CA TYR A 326 -22.84 -7.64 -13.35
C TYR A 326 -24.31 -7.24 -13.38
N ARG A 327 -24.97 -7.35 -12.23
CA ARG A 327 -26.34 -6.89 -12.00
C ARG A 327 -26.31 -5.92 -10.81
N PRO A 328 -26.83 -4.69 -10.96
CA PRO A 328 -26.76 -3.69 -9.91
C PRO A 328 -27.63 -4.10 -8.73
N ASP A 329 -27.03 -4.10 -7.54
CA ASP A 329 -27.68 -4.47 -6.29
C ASP A 329 -27.34 -3.43 -5.21
N MET A 330 -28.36 -2.71 -4.74
CA MET A 330 -28.22 -1.69 -3.70
C MET A 330 -27.75 -2.29 -2.37
N ASN A 331 -28.04 -3.57 -2.10
CA ASN A 331 -27.67 -4.21 -0.84
C ASN A 331 -26.18 -4.57 -0.77
N LYS A 332 -25.48 -4.54 -1.91
CA LYS A 332 -24.03 -4.76 -2.01
C LYS A 332 -23.23 -3.46 -1.98
N LEU A 333 -23.90 -2.32 -1.85
CA LEU A 333 -23.25 -1.02 -1.69
C LEU A 333 -22.90 -0.79 -0.23
N THR A 334 -21.79 -0.11 0.02
CA THR A 334 -21.46 0.41 1.33
C THR A 334 -22.48 1.47 1.79
N ASN A 335 -22.49 1.80 3.08
CA ASN A 335 -23.37 2.86 3.61
C ASN A 335 -23.13 4.21 2.93
N ARG A 336 -21.87 4.54 2.64
CA ARG A 336 -21.47 5.79 1.97
C ARG A 336 -21.90 5.82 0.50
N GLU A 337 -21.72 4.72 -0.23
CA GLU A 337 -22.23 4.59 -1.60
C GLU A 337 -23.77 4.65 -1.63
N THR A 338 -24.44 4.06 -0.65
CA THR A 338 -25.91 4.13 -0.55
C THR A 338 -26.38 5.58 -0.34
N LYS A 339 -25.71 6.33 0.54
CA LYS A 339 -25.96 7.77 0.76
C LYS A 339 -25.72 8.57 -0.53
N TRP A 340 -24.63 8.27 -1.23
CA TRP A 340 -24.30 8.87 -2.52
C TRP A 340 -25.38 8.66 -3.58
N VAL A 341 -25.78 7.41 -3.82
CA VAL A 341 -26.81 7.08 -4.81
C VAL A 341 -28.14 7.75 -4.47
N ARG A 342 -28.50 7.86 -3.18
CA ARG A 342 -29.72 8.51 -2.71
C ARG A 342 -29.71 10.03 -2.93
N HIS A 343 -28.57 10.70 -2.76
CA HIS A 343 -28.46 12.14 -2.99
C HIS A 343 -28.72 12.52 -4.44
N TRP A 344 -28.16 11.76 -5.38
CA TRP A 344 -28.26 12.02 -6.83
C TRP A 344 -29.50 11.41 -7.49
N ARG A 345 -30.51 10.99 -6.72
CA ARG A 345 -31.66 10.23 -7.24
C ARG A 345 -32.47 10.98 -8.27
#